data_AF-A0A0B7ML20-F1
#
_entry.id   AF-A0A0B7ML20-F1
#
_cell.length_a   1.000
_cell.length_b   1.000
_cell.length_c   1.000
_cell.angle_alpha   90.00
_cell.angle_beta   90.00
_cell.angle_gamma   90.00
#
_symmetry.space_group_name_H-M   'P 1'
#
loop_
_entity.id
_entity.type
_entity.pdbx_description
1 polymer ?
#
loop_
_entity_poly.entity_id
_entity_poly.type
_entity_poly.pdbx_seq_one_letter_code
_entity_poly.pdbx_strand_id
1 'polypeptide(L)'
;METENKLVPFSRNPKNEMLFGSSAYMEALARMQLMVQHRYFGVLTGEVGSGKSTLVRHLVQTLDPMRYQVIYLSQAGMKPREFLWGNAASSG
;
A
#
# COMPACT_ATOMS: atom_id res chain seq x y z
N MET A 1 27.82 1.10 5.46
CA MET A 1 27.27 -0.24 5.76
C MET A 1 26.28 -0.56 4.68
N GLU A 2 26.72 -1.38 3.73
CA GLU A 2 26.04 -1.71 2.49
C GLU A 2 24.92 -2.71 2.81
N THR A 3 23.68 -2.24 2.95
CA THR A 3 22.53 -3.15 3.06
C THR A 3 22.31 -3.77 1.69
N GLU A 4 22.96 -4.92 1.52
CA GLU A 4 22.94 -5.82 0.39
C GLU A 4 21.56 -5.85 -0.29
N ASN A 5 21.56 -5.46 -1.56
CA ASN A 5 20.43 -5.51 -2.49
C ASN A 5 20.07 -6.97 -2.83
N LYS A 6 19.73 -7.77 -1.82
CA LYS A 6 19.45 -9.20 -2.00
C LYS A 6 17.98 -9.38 -2.36
N LEU A 7 17.72 -9.78 -3.60
CA LEU A 7 16.40 -10.22 -4.05
C LEU A 7 16.10 -11.58 -3.40
N VAL A 8 15.47 -11.56 -2.22
CA VAL A 8 15.07 -12.78 -1.52
C VAL A 8 13.74 -13.28 -2.12
N PRO A 9 13.71 -14.44 -2.80
CA PRO A 9 12.49 -14.99 -3.36
C PRO A 9 11.49 -15.30 -2.24
N PHE A 10 10.20 -15.06 -2.50
CA PHE A 10 9.10 -15.28 -1.55
C PHE A 10 9.20 -14.50 -0.23
N SER A 11 9.96 -13.41 -0.19
CA SER A 11 9.95 -12.49 0.95
C SER A 11 8.55 -11.91 1.20
N ARG A 12 8.25 -11.57 2.46
CA ARG A 12 6.93 -11.02 2.85
C ARG A 12 6.61 -9.68 2.17
N ASN A 13 7.63 -8.95 1.77
CA ASN A 13 7.50 -7.65 1.11
C ASN A 13 8.46 -7.59 -0.10
N PRO A 14 8.15 -8.36 -1.15
CA PRO A 14 9.02 -8.44 -2.32
C PRO A 14 9.15 -7.08 -2.98
N LYS A 15 10.26 -6.83 -3.67
CA LYS A 15 10.43 -5.61 -4.46
C LYS A 15 9.44 -5.59 -5.61
N ASN A 16 9.08 -4.40 -6.09
CA ASN A 16 8.13 -4.22 -7.20
C ASN A 16 8.54 -4.99 -8.45
N GLU A 17 9.85 -5.07 -8.72
CA GLU A 17 10.43 -5.80 -9.85
C GLU A 17 10.19 -7.32 -9.76
N MET A 18 9.90 -7.84 -8.57
CA MET A 18 9.62 -9.26 -8.32
C MET A 18 8.11 -9.57 -8.37
N LEU A 19 7.25 -8.56 -8.56
CA LEU A 19 5.81 -8.76 -8.64
C LEU A 19 5.40 -9.23 -10.03
N PHE A 20 4.51 -10.23 -10.07
CA PHE A 20 3.98 -10.74 -11.33
C PHE A 20 3.06 -9.70 -11.99
N GLY A 21 3.55 -9.04 -13.04
CA GLY A 21 2.83 -8.01 -13.79
C GLY A 21 1.80 -8.57 -14.76
N SER A 22 0.75 -9.24 -14.27
CA SER A 22 -0.37 -9.65 -15.13
C SER A 22 -1.07 -8.43 -15.72
N SER A 23 -1.74 -8.59 -16.88
CA SER A 23 -2.50 -7.49 -17.51
C SER A 23 -3.52 -6.88 -16.54
N ALA A 24 -4.29 -7.73 -15.86
CA ALA A 24 -5.26 -7.31 -14.85
C ALA A 24 -4.61 -6.57 -13.67
N TYR A 25 -3.41 -6.98 -13.26
CA TYR A 25 -2.67 -6.31 -12.19
C TYR A 25 -2.21 -4.90 -12.61
N MET A 26 -1.63 -4.78 -13.80
CA MET A 26 -1.18 -3.49 -14.35
C MET A 26 -2.36 -2.54 -14.54
N GLU A 27 -3.49 -3.04 -15.04
CA GLU A 27 -4.70 -2.24 -15.22
C GLU A 27 -5.26 -1.76 -13.86
N ALA A 28 -5.36 -2.65 -12.88
CA ALA A 28 -5.82 -2.28 -11.54
C ALA A 28 -4.90 -1.25 -10.87
N LEU A 29 -3.58 -1.38 -11.03
CA LEU A 29 -2.60 -0.41 -10.55
C LEU A 29 -2.79 0.96 -11.23
N ALA A 30 -2.92 0.99 -12.55
CA ALA A 30 -3.12 2.22 -13.32
C ALA A 30 -4.42 2.93 -12.91
N ARG A 31 -5.53 2.19 -12.73
CA ARG A 31 -6.80 2.73 -12.24
C ARG A 31 -6.64 3.35 -10.85
N MET A 32 -5.95 2.67 -9.94
CA MET A 32 -5.70 3.20 -8.58
C MET A 32 -4.82 4.45 -8.61
N GLN A 33 -3.80 4.51 -9.48
CA GLN A 33 -2.98 5.72 -9.66
C GLN A 33 -3.80 6.91 -10.15
N LEU A 34 -4.68 6.71 -11.13
CA LEU A 34 -5.61 7.75 -11.59
C LEU A 34 -6.50 8.23 -10.44
N MET A 35 -7.00 7.32 -9.61
CA MET A 35 -7.85 7.69 -8.46
C MET A 35 -7.09 8.55 -7.45
N VAL A 36 -5.83 8.24 -7.17
CA VAL A 36 -4.98 9.07 -6.30
C VAL A 36 -4.74 10.45 -6.91
N GLN A 37 -4.41 10.50 -8.21
CA GLN A 37 -4.19 11.76 -8.93
C GLN A 37 -5.42 12.67 -8.91
N HIS A 38 -6.61 12.10 -9.07
CA HIS A 38 -7.88 12.82 -9.06
C HIS A 38 -8.50 12.98 -7.67
N ARG A 39 -7.85 12.48 -6.61
CA ARG A 39 -8.35 12.49 -5.22
C ARG A 39 -9.73 11.83 -5.07
N TYR A 40 -9.97 10.74 -5.79
CA TYR A 40 -11.20 9.97 -5.71
C TYR A 40 -11.17 8.92 -4.60
N PHE A 41 -12.35 8.61 -4.07
CA PHE A 41 -12.51 7.48 -3.18
C PHE A 41 -12.51 6.18 -3.99
N GLY A 42 -11.80 5.17 -3.49
CA GLY A 42 -11.60 3.92 -4.20
C GLY A 42 -11.75 2.68 -3.37
N VAL A 43 -12.38 1.67 -3.97
CA VAL A 43 -12.56 0.35 -3.38
C VAL A 43 -11.93 -0.68 -4.29
N LEU A 44 -10.98 -1.44 -3.76
CA LEU A 44 -10.37 -2.57 -4.45
C LEU A 44 -10.96 -3.88 -3.90
N THR A 45 -11.72 -4.57 -4.73
CA THR A 45 -12.35 -5.86 -4.38
C THR A 45 -11.65 -7.03 -5.06
N GLY A 46 -11.82 -8.24 -4.52
CA GLY A 46 -11.24 -9.47 -5.08
C GLY A 46 -11.20 -10.58 -4.04
N GLU A 47 -10.90 -11.80 -4.47
CA GLU A 47 -10.87 -12.99 -3.62
C GLU A 47 -9.70 -13.03 -2.64
N VAL A 48 -9.78 -13.88 -1.61
CA VAL A 48 -8.65 -14.09 -0.68
C VAL A 48 -7.44 -14.59 -1.48
N GLY A 49 -6.27 -14.00 -1.23
CA GLY A 49 -5.05 -14.35 -1.97
C GLY A 49 -4.89 -13.66 -3.33
N SER A 50 -5.85 -12.86 -3.80
CA SER A 50 -5.80 -12.19 -5.11
C SER A 50 -4.77 -11.05 -5.23
N GLY A 51 -3.91 -10.85 -4.23
CA GLY A 51 -2.86 -9.82 -4.26
C GLY A 51 -3.30 -8.39 -3.96
N LYS A 52 -4.52 -8.13 -3.45
CA LYS A 52 -5.01 -6.77 -3.12
C LYS A 52 -4.04 -5.97 -2.25
N SER A 53 -3.62 -6.55 -1.12
CA SER A 53 -2.68 -5.88 -0.20
C SER A 53 -1.32 -5.65 -0.85
N THR A 54 -0.91 -6.55 -1.76
CA THR A 54 0.32 -6.41 -2.53
C THR A 54 0.21 -5.24 -3.52
N LEU A 55 -0.91 -5.12 -4.23
CA LEU A 55 -1.17 -4.01 -5.15
C LEU A 55 -1.19 -2.67 -4.41
N VAL A 56 -1.85 -2.60 -3.25
CA VAL A 56 -1.88 -1.37 -2.43
C VAL A 56 -0.47 -0.98 -1.97
N ARG A 57 0.36 -1.93 -1.53
CA ARG A 57 1.75 -1.64 -1.15
C ARG A 57 2.58 -1.18 -2.35
N HIS A 58 2.40 -1.81 -3.51
CA HIS A 58 3.05 -1.37 -4.74
C HIS A 58 2.65 0.07 -5.09
N LEU A 59 1.34 0.38 -5.07
CA LEU A 59 0.83 1.73 -5.30
C LEU A 59 1.52 2.75 -4.39
N VAL A 60 1.56 2.49 -3.08
CA VAL A 60 2.21 3.38 -2.10
C VAL A 60 3.68 3.62 -2.43
N GLN A 61 4.40 2.60 -2.89
CA GLN A 61 5.80 2.74 -3.32
C GLN A 61 5.98 3.52 -4.63
N THR A 62 4.93 3.64 -5.46
CA THR A 62 4.97 4.46 -6.69
C THR A 62 4.60 5.92 -6.47
N LEU A 63 4.05 6.28 -5.30
CA LEU A 63 3.67 7.65 -5.00
C LEU A 63 4.87 8.49 -4.56
N ASP A 64 4.91 9.74 -5.02
CA ASP A 64 5.90 10.73 -4.58
C ASP A 64 5.65 11.08 -3.09
N PRO A 65 6.59 10.76 -2.18
CA PRO A 65 6.43 11.01 -0.75
C PRO A 65 6.37 12.50 -0.39
N MET A 66 6.85 13.38 -1.27
CA MET A 66 6.79 14.84 -1.06
C MET A 66 5.41 15.41 -1.42
N ARG A 67 4.61 14.68 -2.21
CA ARG A 67 3.26 15.09 -2.64
C ARG A 67 2.14 14.39 -1.88
N TYR A 68 2.36 13.16 -1.43
CA TYR A 68 1.33 12.32 -0.83
C TYR A 68 1.77 11.77 0.53
N GLN A 69 0.98 12.04 1.56
CA GLN A 69 1.10 11.39 2.86
C GLN A 69 0.21 10.14 2.88
N VAL A 70 0.83 8.97 3.01
CA VAL A 70 0.12 7.68 3.02
C VAL A 70 -0.11 7.20 4.45
N ILE A 71 -1.36 6.84 4.75
CA ILE A 71 -1.75 6.16 6.00
C ILE A 71 -2.25 4.77 5.63
N TYR A 72 -1.54 3.72 6.06
CA TYR A 72 -1.90 2.33 5.79
C TYR A 72 -2.45 1.66 7.06
N LEU A 73 -3.73 1.25 7.03
CA LEU A 73 -4.40 0.56 8.14
C LEU A 73 -4.68 -0.89 7.73
N SER A 74 -3.96 -1.84 8.34
CA SER A 74 -4.04 -3.27 7.98
C SER A 74 -4.89 -4.13 8.92
N GLN A 75 -5.49 -3.54 9.95
CA GLN A 75 -6.25 -4.22 10.99
C GLN A 75 -7.65 -3.62 11.09
N ALA A 76 -8.67 -4.39 10.70
CA ALA A 76 -10.09 -4.03 10.88
C ALA A 76 -10.59 -4.16 12.33
N GLY A 77 -9.68 -4.25 13.31
CA GLY A 77 -9.98 -4.40 14.73
C GLY A 77 -9.86 -3.12 15.56
N MET A 78 -9.61 -1.95 14.94
CA MET A 78 -9.53 -0.70 15.68
C MET A 78 -10.90 -0.35 16.25
N LYS A 79 -10.97 -0.23 17.57
CA LYS A 79 -12.17 0.30 18.23
C LYS A 79 -12.28 1.78 17.84
N PRO A 80 -13.48 2.35 17.61
CA PRO A 80 -13.65 3.74 17.16
C PRO A 80 -12.86 4.79 17.96
N ARG A 81 -12.61 4.51 19.25
CA ARG A 81 -11.81 5.35 20.15
C ARG A 81 -10.30 5.42 19.82
N GLU A 82 -9.74 4.41 19.16
CA GLU A 82 -8.30 4.37 18.81
C GLU A 82 -8.00 5.16 17.53
N PHE A 83 -8.99 5.28 16.63
CA PHE A 83 -8.89 6.07 15.40
C PHE A 83 -8.75 7.57 15.65
N LEU A 84 -9.34 8.08 16.75
CA LEU A 84 -9.37 9.51 17.06
C LEU A 84 -8.20 9.97 17.96
N TRP A 85 -7.60 9.07 18.76
CA TRP A 85 -6.60 9.46 19.77
C TRP A 85 -5.14 9.25 19.35
N GLY A 86 -4.89 8.61 18.19
CA GLY A 86 -3.54 8.26 17.71
C GLY A 86 -2.57 9.43 17.49
N ASN A 87 -3.01 10.68 17.59
CA ASN A 87 -2.18 11.88 17.43
C ASN A 87 -1.99 12.70 18.73
N ALA A 88 -2.49 12.24 19.88
CA ALA A 88 -2.53 13.06 21.11
C ALA A 88 -1.49 12.67 22.19
N ALA A 89 -0.66 11.64 21.97
CA ALA A 89 0.16 11.04 23.05
C ALA A 89 1.68 11.29 22.95
N SER A 90 2.15 12.31 22.23
CA SER A 90 3.59 12.66 22.16
C SER A 90 3.89 14.07 22.67
N SER A 91 3.16 14.53 23.70
CA SER A 91 3.50 15.76 24.43
C SER A 91 3.19 15.56 25.91
N GLY A 92 4.15 14.96 26.60
CA GLY A 92 4.20 14.80 28.06
C GLY A 92 5.64 14.55 28.45
#